data_AF-A0A0M2UUZ3-F1
#
_entry.id   AF-A0A0M2UUZ3-F1
#
_cell.length_a   1.000
_cell.length_b   1.000
_cell.length_c   1.000
_cell.angle_alpha   90.00
_cell.angle_beta   90.00
_cell.angle_gamma   90.00
#
_symmetry.space_group_name_H-M   'P 1'
#
loop_
_entity.id
_entity.type
_entity.pdbx_description
1 polymer ?
#
loop_
_entity_poly.entity_id
_entity_poly.type
_entity_poly.pdbx_seq_one_letter_code
_entity_poly.pdbx_strand_id
1 'polypeptide(L)'
;MKFLKYKGLCLSFIWMSIIFLCSCAQTRSYLPYEEGVRIVVSPHRLSVHSGSEDNVFIQVLDKEGGPLFGIEVTAVSTVPTVATITPESLTNPAGKATFTVSGVSPGTTQMVFSAAGQKAMIEVVFVGH
;
A
#
# COMPACT_ATOMS: atom_id res chain seq x y z
N MET A 1 38.67 66.78 -17.92
CA MET A 1 38.71 66.61 -19.39
C MET A 1 37.77 65.46 -19.76
N LYS A 2 36.83 65.72 -20.67
CA LYS A 2 36.05 64.69 -21.39
C LYS A 2 36.97 63.98 -22.38
N PHE A 3 36.81 62.68 -22.60
CA PHE A 3 36.38 62.18 -23.91
C PHE A 3 35.75 60.79 -23.79
N LEU A 4 34.52 60.75 -24.27
CA LEU A 4 33.60 59.63 -24.41
C LEU A 4 33.99 58.78 -25.63
N LYS A 5 33.82 57.46 -25.58
CA LYS A 5 33.43 56.69 -26.77
C LYS A 5 32.41 55.62 -26.38
N TYR A 6 31.17 55.91 -26.76
CA TYR A 6 29.97 55.10 -26.58
C TYR A 6 29.74 54.26 -27.84
N LYS A 7 29.30 53.01 -27.68
CA LYS A 7 28.45 52.33 -28.66
C LYS A 7 27.76 51.13 -28.00
N GLY A 8 26.42 51.17 -27.94
CA GLY A 8 25.59 49.98 -27.96
C GLY A 8 24.71 49.71 -26.73
N LEU A 9 23.86 50.67 -26.35
CA LEU A 9 22.66 50.40 -25.54
C LEU A 9 21.56 49.84 -26.47
N CYS A 10 21.03 48.67 -26.16
CA CYS A 10 19.66 48.33 -26.52
C CYS A 10 19.03 47.48 -25.40
N LEU A 11 18.26 48.18 -24.58
CA LEU A 11 17.28 47.65 -23.64
C LEU A 11 16.27 46.79 -24.41
N SER A 12 16.13 45.52 -24.04
CA SER A 12 14.88 44.80 -24.18
C SER A 12 14.71 43.96 -22.92
N PHE A 13 13.92 44.52 -22.02
CA PHE A 13 13.35 43.84 -20.88
C PHE A 13 12.28 42.85 -21.35
N ILE A 14 12.13 41.76 -20.59
CA ILE A 14 10.96 40.85 -20.49
C ILE A 14 11.00 39.63 -21.43
N TRP A 15 10.63 38.48 -20.84
CA TRP A 15 10.69 37.09 -21.33
C TRP A 15 12.11 36.49 -21.40
N MET A 16 12.52 35.46 -20.65
CA MET A 16 11.79 34.37 -20.02
C MET A 16 12.39 34.09 -18.64
N SER A 17 11.57 34.38 -17.64
CA SER A 17 11.62 33.83 -16.30
C SER A 17 11.62 32.30 -16.29
N ILE A 18 12.14 31.75 -15.19
CA ILE A 18 12.02 30.37 -14.69
C ILE A 18 13.21 29.48 -15.06
N ILE A 19 14.29 29.65 -14.30
CA ILE A 19 15.22 28.54 -13.99
C ILE A 19 14.35 27.50 -13.28
N PHE A 20 14.04 26.43 -14.02
CA PHE A 20 13.18 25.35 -13.58
C PHE A 20 13.88 24.60 -12.44
N LEU A 21 13.53 24.97 -11.21
CA LEU A 21 13.77 24.21 -9.99
C LEU A 21 13.02 22.87 -10.12
N CYS A 22 13.57 21.92 -10.87
CA CYS A 22 13.21 20.51 -10.74
C CYS A 22 13.97 19.92 -9.54
N SER A 23 13.79 20.52 -8.36
CA SER A 23 13.88 19.73 -7.15
C SER A 23 12.58 18.96 -7.11
N CYS A 24 12.61 17.64 -7.28
CA CYS A 24 11.43 16.81 -7.17
C CYS A 24 10.79 17.08 -5.80
N ALA A 25 9.77 17.92 -5.79
CA ALA A 25 8.80 17.99 -4.72
C ALA A 25 8.00 16.69 -4.78
N GLN A 26 8.63 15.57 -4.41
CA GLN A 26 7.91 14.43 -3.90
C GLN A 26 7.76 14.69 -2.40
N THR A 27 6.91 15.66 -2.06
CA THR A 27 6.24 15.65 -0.76
C THR A 27 5.53 14.32 -0.69
N ARG A 28 6.19 13.33 -0.07
CA ARG A 28 5.57 12.07 0.34
C ARG A 28 4.65 12.42 1.49
N SER A 29 3.52 13.02 1.15
CA SER A 29 2.45 13.33 2.07
C SER A 29 1.72 12.02 2.36
N TYR A 30 2.29 11.12 3.13
CA TYR A 30 1.55 10.00 3.69
C TYR A 30 2.31 9.49 4.90
N LEU A 31 1.97 10.09 6.04
CA LEU A 31 1.94 9.52 7.38
C LEU A 31 3.25 8.93 7.96
N PRO A 32 3.59 9.20 9.24
CA PRO A 32 4.87 8.82 9.85
C PRO A 32 5.11 7.31 10.04
N TYR A 33 4.28 6.45 9.45
CA TYR A 33 4.26 5.00 9.69
C TYR A 33 4.85 4.16 8.55
N GLU A 34 5.22 4.71 7.40
CA GLU A 34 5.68 3.89 6.27
C GLU A 34 7.02 3.16 6.51
N GLU A 35 7.85 3.65 7.45
CA GLU A 35 9.14 3.04 7.76
C GLU A 35 9.03 2.13 9.01
N GLY A 36 9.01 0.82 8.78
CA GLY A 36 9.05 -0.19 9.85
C GLY A 36 7.69 -0.75 10.30
N VAL A 37 6.61 -0.49 9.57
CA VAL A 37 5.35 -1.22 9.78
C VAL A 37 5.53 -2.70 9.48
N ARG A 38 4.88 -3.54 10.30
CA ARG A 38 4.83 -4.99 10.12
C ARG A 38 3.39 -5.47 10.03
N ILE A 39 3.11 -6.29 9.03
CA ILE A 39 1.86 -7.03 8.90
C ILE A 39 2.08 -8.45 9.40
N VAL A 40 1.32 -8.87 10.40
CA VAL A 40 1.26 -10.25 10.90
C VAL A 40 -0.03 -10.87 10.41
N VAL A 41 0.06 -12.06 9.82
CA VAL A 41 -1.09 -12.78 9.26
C VAL A 41 -1.21 -14.14 9.93
N SER A 42 -2.44 -14.52 10.30
CA SER A 42 -2.75 -15.82 10.88
C SER A 42 -4.08 -16.35 10.33
N PRO A 43 -4.17 -17.61 9.89
CA PRO A 43 -3.08 -18.59 9.80
C PRO A 43 -2.13 -18.27 8.63
N HIS A 44 -0.92 -18.84 8.62
CA HIS A 44 0.04 -18.72 7.50
C HIS A 44 -0.35 -19.55 6.27
N ARG A 45 -1.23 -20.53 6.47
CA ARG A 45 -1.80 -21.38 5.42
C ARG A 45 -3.23 -21.73 5.81
N LEU A 46 -4.13 -21.66 4.84
CA LEU A 46 -5.55 -21.93 5.05
C LEU A 46 -6.00 -23.05 4.12
N SER A 47 -6.82 -23.96 4.64
CA SER A 47 -7.49 -25.00 3.85
C SER A 47 -8.99 -24.75 3.90
N VAL A 48 -9.62 -24.47 2.75
CA VAL A 48 -11.05 -24.13 2.66
C VAL A 48 -11.78 -25.18 1.84
N HIS A 49 -12.98 -25.56 2.27
CA HIS A 49 -13.86 -26.50 1.56
C HIS A 49 -14.84 -25.78 0.61
N SER A 50 -15.39 -26.53 -0.34
CA SER A 50 -16.39 -25.99 -1.28
C SER A 50 -17.64 -25.48 -0.59
N GLY A 51 -17.99 -24.23 -0.88
CA GLY A 51 -19.13 -23.55 -0.27
C GLY A 51 -18.95 -23.21 1.21
N SER A 52 -17.73 -23.34 1.76
CA SER A 52 -17.40 -22.91 3.12
C SER A 52 -16.68 -21.58 3.13
N GLU A 53 -16.73 -20.93 4.29
CA GLU A 53 -16.01 -19.69 4.59
C GLU A 53 -15.09 -19.92 5.78
N ASP A 54 -13.93 -19.27 5.72
CA ASP A 54 -12.95 -19.25 6.80
C ASP A 54 -12.43 -17.84 7.01
N ASN A 55 -11.79 -17.61 8.17
CA ASN A 55 -11.28 -16.29 8.51
C ASN A 55 -9.76 -16.23 8.52
N VAL A 56 -9.23 -15.12 8.03
CA VAL A 56 -7.84 -14.70 8.15
C VAL A 56 -7.77 -13.48 9.05
N PHE A 57 -6.89 -13.53 10.03
CA PHE A 57 -6.65 -12.46 10.99
C PHE A 57 -5.37 -11.72 10.64
N ILE A 58 -5.49 -10.40 10.56
CA ILE A 58 -4.39 -9.48 10.32
C ILE A 58 -4.12 -8.69 11.59
N GLN A 59 -2.85 -8.50 11.92
CA GLN A 59 -2.42 -7.52 12.91
C GLN A 59 -1.38 -6.59 12.29
N VAL A 60 -1.63 -5.30 12.34
CA VAL A 60 -0.72 -4.25 11.84
C VAL A 60 -0.04 -3.59 13.03
N LEU A 61 1.29 -3.61 13.02
CA LEU A 61 2.14 -3.10 14.08
C LEU A 61 3.07 -2.01 13.55
N ASP A 62 3.40 -1.03 14.40
CA ASP A 62 4.51 -0.11 14.16
C ASP A 62 5.88 -0.81 14.34
N LYS A 63 6.96 -0.04 14.18
CA LYS A 63 8.34 -0.53 14.29
C LYS A 63 8.73 -0.96 15.71
N GLU A 64 8.06 -0.46 16.74
CA GLU A 64 8.22 -0.85 18.13
C GLU A 64 7.35 -2.05 18.54
N GLY A 65 6.44 -2.50 17.67
CA GLY A 65 5.48 -3.57 17.94
C GLY A 65 4.16 -3.09 18.56
N GLY A 66 3.92 -1.78 18.58
CA GLY A 66 2.66 -1.17 18.99
C GLY A 66 1.56 -1.38 17.94
N PRO A 67 0.30 -1.66 18.34
CA PRO A 67 -0.79 -1.85 17.40
C PRO A 67 -1.20 -0.54 16.72
N LEU A 68 -1.42 -0.57 15.41
CA LEU A 68 -1.88 0.59 14.65
C LEU A 68 -3.39 0.56 14.44
N PHE A 69 -4.09 1.58 14.95
CA PHE A 69 -5.55 1.73 14.84
C PHE A 69 -5.96 2.47 13.56
N GLY A 70 -7.08 2.07 12.96
CA GLY A 70 -7.69 2.78 11.84
C GLY A 70 -6.91 2.68 10.53
N ILE A 71 -5.99 1.70 10.42
CA ILE A 71 -5.26 1.44 9.19
C ILE A 71 -6.14 0.61 8.26
N GLU A 72 -6.27 1.08 7.03
CA GLU A 72 -6.89 0.31 5.95
C GLU A 72 -5.98 -0.83 5.53
N VAL A 73 -6.53 -2.04 5.60
CA VAL A 73 -5.92 -3.24 5.06
C VAL A 73 -6.74 -3.65 3.85
N THR A 74 -6.08 -3.81 2.70
CA THR A 74 -6.69 -4.35 1.48
C THR A 74 -6.24 -5.78 1.25
N ALA A 75 -7.09 -6.62 0.66
CA ALA A 75 -6.80 -8.00 0.36
C ALA A 75 -7.26 -8.40 -1.04
N VAL A 76 -6.43 -9.19 -1.74
CA VAL A 76 -6.73 -9.67 -3.09
C VAL A 76 -6.34 -11.15 -3.21
N SER A 77 -7.20 -11.95 -3.83
CA SER A 77 -6.87 -13.30 -4.28
C SER A 77 -6.18 -13.26 -5.63
N THR A 78 -5.04 -13.95 -5.77
CA THR A 78 -4.35 -14.07 -7.06
C THR A 78 -5.13 -14.88 -8.11
N VAL A 79 -6.01 -15.78 -7.65
CA VAL A 79 -6.86 -16.62 -8.49
C VAL A 79 -8.28 -16.64 -7.90
N PRO A 80 -9.11 -15.62 -8.20
CA PRO A 80 -10.46 -15.49 -7.64
C PRO A 80 -11.42 -16.63 -8.02
N THR A 81 -11.11 -17.37 -9.10
CA THR A 81 -11.87 -18.57 -9.50
C THR A 81 -11.64 -19.75 -8.57
N VAL A 82 -10.58 -19.75 -7.74
CA VAL A 82 -10.30 -20.78 -6.72
C VAL A 82 -10.88 -20.37 -5.36
N ALA A 83 -10.62 -19.14 -4.93
CA ALA A 83 -11.19 -18.58 -3.70
C ALA A 83 -11.24 -17.05 -3.77
N THR A 84 -12.26 -16.46 -3.14
CA THR A 84 -12.43 -15.01 -2.98
C THR A 84 -12.12 -14.60 -1.54
N ILE A 85 -11.96 -13.29 -1.31
CA ILE A 85 -11.71 -12.72 0.00
C ILE A 85 -12.43 -11.37 0.13
N THR A 86 -12.87 -11.01 1.33
CA THR A 86 -13.35 -9.65 1.62
C THR A 86 -12.29 -8.63 1.23
N PRO A 87 -12.60 -7.58 0.46
CA PRO A 87 -11.57 -6.77 -0.20
C PRO A 87 -10.83 -5.82 0.76
N GLU A 88 -11.48 -5.36 1.81
CA GLU A 88 -10.93 -4.33 2.69
C GLU A 88 -11.49 -4.43 4.11
N SER A 89 -10.72 -3.96 5.09
CA SER A 89 -11.12 -3.85 6.49
C SER A 89 -10.22 -2.86 7.22
N LEU A 90 -10.76 -2.15 8.21
CA LEU A 90 -10.01 -1.24 9.07
C LEU A 90 -9.51 -1.96 10.33
N THR A 91 -8.29 -1.66 10.76
CA THR A 91 -7.80 -2.19 12.04
C THR A 91 -8.53 -1.56 13.22
N ASN A 92 -8.90 -2.41 14.18
CA ASN A 92 -9.46 -2.00 15.48
C ASN A 92 -8.37 -1.46 16.43
N PRO A 93 -8.70 -0.98 17.65
CA PRO A 93 -7.71 -0.42 18.58
C PRO A 93 -6.58 -1.38 19.01
N ALA A 94 -6.76 -2.69 18.81
CA ALA A 94 -5.72 -3.69 19.03
C ALA A 94 -4.86 -3.95 17.78
N GLY A 95 -5.01 -3.13 16.74
CA GLY A 95 -4.32 -3.25 15.46
C GLY A 95 -4.80 -4.40 14.60
N LYS A 96 -6.00 -4.94 14.87
CA LYS A 96 -6.49 -6.17 14.23
C LYS A 96 -7.56 -5.91 13.19
N ALA A 97 -7.51 -6.63 12.08
CA ALA A 97 -8.55 -6.70 11.06
C ALA A 97 -8.85 -8.18 10.75
N THR A 98 -10.10 -8.48 10.39
CA THR A 98 -10.55 -9.83 10.03
C THR A 98 -11.02 -9.83 8.58
N PHE A 99 -10.64 -10.87 7.86
CA PHE A 99 -10.99 -11.08 6.46
C PHE A 99 -11.67 -12.45 6.31
N THR A 100 -12.75 -12.49 5.54
CA THR A 100 -13.45 -13.73 5.24
C THR A 100 -13.03 -14.23 3.87
N VAL A 101 -12.60 -15.49 3.81
CA VAL A 101 -12.20 -16.21 2.60
C VAL A 101 -13.31 -17.19 2.24
N SER A 102 -13.83 -17.09 1.02
CA SER A 102 -14.86 -18.01 0.52
C SER A 102 -14.25 -18.89 -0.57
N GLY A 103 -14.37 -20.20 -0.42
CA GLY A 103 -13.87 -21.14 -1.41
C GLY A 103 -14.81 -21.26 -2.62
N VAL A 104 -14.25 -21.27 -3.84
CA VAL A 104 -15.01 -21.33 -5.10
C VAL A 104 -14.81 -22.65 -5.85
N SER A 105 -13.56 -23.06 -6.08
CA SER A 105 -13.25 -24.29 -6.82
C SER A 105 -11.90 -24.93 -6.41
N PRO A 106 -11.70 -26.23 -6.65
CA PRO A 106 -10.44 -26.92 -6.34
C PRO A 106 -9.21 -26.26 -6.95
N GLY A 107 -8.18 -26.08 -6.12
CA GLY A 107 -6.92 -25.48 -6.55
C GLY A 107 -6.16 -24.81 -5.40
N THR A 108 -5.22 -23.96 -5.78
CA THR A 108 -4.40 -23.18 -4.85
C THR A 108 -4.36 -21.73 -5.31
N THR A 109 -4.50 -20.80 -4.38
CA THR A 109 -4.35 -19.36 -4.61
C THR A 109 -3.53 -18.74 -3.48
N GLN A 110 -2.99 -17.55 -3.73
CA GLN A 110 -2.40 -16.71 -2.70
C GLN A 110 -3.35 -15.56 -2.37
N MET A 111 -3.47 -15.25 -1.08
CA MET A 111 -4.11 -14.02 -0.63
C MET A 111 -3.02 -13.01 -0.30
N VAL A 112 -3.10 -11.83 -0.92
CA VAL A 112 -2.14 -10.74 -0.74
C VAL A 112 -2.80 -9.65 0.07
N PHE A 113 -2.26 -9.36 1.25
CA PHE A 113 -2.68 -8.27 2.12
C PHE A 113 -1.76 -7.08 1.93
N SER A 114 -2.30 -5.87 1.84
CA SER A 114 -1.52 -4.63 1.75
C SER A 114 -2.01 -3.60 2.77
N ALA A 115 -1.09 -3.00 3.52
CA ALA A 115 -1.37 -1.95 4.50
C ALA A 115 -0.12 -1.08 4.69
N ALA A 116 -0.28 0.25 4.71
CA ALA A 116 0.82 1.22 4.93
C ALA A 116 2.10 0.89 4.12
N GLY A 117 1.92 0.65 2.80
CA GLY A 117 3.01 0.34 1.88
C GLY A 117 3.61 -1.07 2.00
N GLN A 118 3.25 -1.83 3.04
CA GLN A 118 3.74 -3.18 3.29
C GLN A 118 2.81 -4.23 2.69
N LYS A 119 3.35 -5.44 2.45
CA LYS A 119 2.60 -6.59 1.94
C LYS A 119 2.88 -7.84 2.75
N ALA A 120 1.85 -8.68 2.90
CA ALA A 120 1.98 -10.04 3.43
C ALA A 120 1.15 -11.01 2.59
N MET A 121 1.56 -12.28 2.55
CA MET A 121 0.91 -13.29 1.74
C MET A 121 0.67 -14.56 2.54
N ILE A 122 -0.41 -15.26 2.21
CA ILE A 122 -0.66 -16.63 2.68
C ILE A 122 -1.09 -17.51 1.51
N GLU A 123 -0.81 -18.80 1.64
CA GLU A 123 -1.35 -19.81 0.73
C GLU A 123 -2.75 -20.23 1.20
N VAL A 124 -3.68 -20.28 0.26
CA VAL A 124 -5.00 -20.87 0.43
C VAL A 124 -5.11 -22.07 -0.49
N VAL A 125 -5.28 -23.24 0.11
CA VAL A 125 -5.55 -24.48 -0.60
C VAL A 125 -7.04 -24.75 -0.51
N PHE A 126 -7.67 -24.93 -1.66
CA PHE A 126 -9.04 -25.40 -1.71
C PHE A 126 -9.04 -26.91 -1.95
N VAL A 127 -9.73 -27.64 -1.08
CA VAL A 127 -9.88 -29.10 -1.19
C VAL A 127 -11.29 -29.40 -1.68
N GLY A 128 -11.38 -30.00 -2.87
CA GLY A 128 -12.65 -30.52 -3.40
C GLY A 128 -13.21 -31.62 -2.49
N HIS A 129 -14.54 -31.68 -2.39
CA HIS A 129 -15.24 -32.76 -1.70
C HIS A 129 -15.17 -34.08 -2.48
#